data_AF-A0A3A4S260-F1
#
_entry.id   AF-A0A3A4S260-F1
#
_cell.length_a   1.000
_cell.length_b   1.000
_cell.length_c   1.000
_cell.angle_alpha   90.00
_cell.angle_beta   90.00
_cell.angle_gamma   90.00
#
_symmetry.space_group_name_H-M   'P 1'
#
loop_
_entity.id
_entity.type
_entity.pdbx_description
1 polymer ?
#
loop_
_entity_poly.entity_id
_entity_poly.type
_entity_poly.pdbx_seq_one_letter_code
_entity_poly.pdbx_strand_id
1 'polypeptide(L)'
;MQPQEILEQCGHLEIKRKKKVTPDYVELVFFVRDTAAWMKLLSGIFGKAVKPTWQKPTGRDHQLTKEFGGIRTEQTLFMKDFSGYTVLAMVWPWKDKTLSTLKIPLIRTDEKAIIP
;
A
#
# COMPACT_ATOMS: atom_id res chain seq x y z
N MET A 1 13.45 1.62 -5.58
CA MET A 1 12.66 0.64 -4.79
C MET A 1 11.41 0.30 -5.59
N GLN A 2 11.43 -0.84 -6.29
CA GLN A 2 10.33 -1.31 -7.12
C GLN A 2 9.32 -2.10 -6.27
N PRO A 3 8.01 -2.05 -6.59
CA PRO A 3 6.98 -2.88 -5.97
C PRO A 3 7.32 -4.37 -5.86
N GLN A 4 7.99 -4.93 -6.87
CA GLN A 4 8.41 -6.33 -6.86
C GLN A 4 9.49 -6.62 -5.81
N GLU A 5 10.46 -5.72 -5.62
CA GLU A 5 11.49 -5.84 -4.56
C GLU A 5 10.87 -5.82 -3.16
N ILE A 6 9.77 -5.07 -2.99
CA ILE A 6 9.01 -5.04 -1.73
C ILE A 6 8.27 -6.37 -1.54
N LEU A 7 7.70 -6.94 -2.61
CA LEU A 7 7.05 -8.25 -2.55
C LEU A 7 8.02 -9.36 -2.13
N GLU A 8 9.27 -9.32 -2.60
CA GLU A 8 10.31 -10.28 -2.22
C GLU A 8 10.65 -10.18 -0.73
N GLN A 9 10.71 -8.97 -0.17
CA GLN A 9 10.90 -8.77 1.27
C GLN A 9 9.71 -9.31 2.10
N CYS A 10 8.50 -9.33 1.52
CA CYS A 10 7.33 -9.96 2.13
C CYS A 10 7.33 -11.50 2.02
N GLY A 11 8.32 -12.12 1.37
CA GLY A 11 8.29 -13.55 0.99
C GLY A 11 8.20 -14.56 2.14
N HIS A 12 8.47 -14.14 3.38
CA HIS A 12 8.33 -14.97 4.58
C HIS A 12 6.93 -14.91 5.21
N LEU A 13 6.04 -14.02 4.73
CA LEU A 13 4.67 -13.93 5.17
C LEU A 13 3.75 -14.76 4.27
N GLU A 14 2.71 -15.34 4.87
CA GLU A 14 1.71 -16.11 4.12
C GLU A 14 0.94 -15.20 3.17
N ILE A 15 1.02 -15.49 1.87
CA ILE A 15 0.20 -14.85 0.83
C ILE A 15 -0.90 -15.82 0.42
N LYS A 16 -2.15 -15.47 0.73
CA LYS A 16 -3.30 -16.30 0.37
C LYS A 16 -3.52 -16.35 -1.14
N ARG A 17 -3.34 -15.21 -1.82
CA ARG A 17 -3.49 -15.11 -3.28
C ARG A 17 -2.72 -13.92 -3.84
N LYS A 18 -1.93 -14.13 -4.89
CA LYS A 18 -1.41 -13.04 -5.73
C LYS A 18 -2.47 -12.71 -6.79
N LYS A 19 -2.87 -11.44 -6.91
CA LYS A 19 -3.86 -11.00 -7.90
C LYS A 19 -3.20 -10.40 -9.14
N LYS A 20 -2.20 -9.53 -8.95
CA LYS A 20 -1.42 -8.91 -10.04
C LYS A 20 -0.01 -8.62 -9.54
N VAL A 21 0.99 -8.91 -10.37
CA VAL A 21 2.39 -8.58 -10.11
C VAL A 21 2.98 -8.07 -11.42
N THR A 22 3.31 -6.80 -11.46
CA THR A 22 4.01 -6.11 -12.55
C THR A 22 5.16 -5.29 -11.95
N PRO A 23 6.13 -4.82 -12.77
CA PRO A 23 7.24 -4.02 -12.26
C PRO A 23 6.80 -2.78 -11.46
N ASP A 24 5.67 -2.18 -11.83
CA ASP A 24 5.11 -0.94 -11.30
C ASP A 24 3.91 -1.14 -10.35
N TYR A 25 3.41 -2.37 -10.19
CA TYR A 25 2.23 -2.62 -9.39
C TYR A 25 2.17 -4.05 -8.84
N VAL A 26 1.97 -4.17 -7.52
CA VAL A 26 1.66 -5.44 -6.87
C VAL A 26 0.29 -5.36 -6.21
N GLU A 27 -0.51 -6.41 -6.38
CA GLU A 27 -1.75 -6.64 -5.62
C GLU A 27 -1.82 -8.09 -5.16
N LEU A 28 -2.02 -8.27 -3.86
CA LEU A 28 -2.14 -9.57 -3.23
C LEU A 28 -3.16 -9.56 -2.09
N VAL A 29 -3.50 -10.74 -1.62
CA VAL A 29 -4.43 -10.98 -0.52
C VAL A 29 -3.74 -11.81 0.56
N PHE A 30 -3.94 -11.42 1.81
CA PHE A 30 -3.46 -12.12 2.99
C PHE A 30 -4.57 -12.21 4.06
N PHE A 31 -4.37 -13.03 5.09
CA PHE A 31 -5.37 -13.18 6.16
C PHE A 31 -5.28 -12.05 7.19
N VAL A 32 -6.43 -11.58 7.68
CA VAL A 32 -6.49 -10.52 8.70
C VAL A 32 -5.74 -10.91 9.98
N ARG A 33 -5.69 -12.20 10.33
CA ARG A 33 -4.92 -12.71 11.48
C ARG A 33 -3.43 -12.34 11.42
N ASP A 34 -2.90 -12.15 10.21
CA ASP A 34 -1.48 -11.83 9.98
C ASP A 34 -1.22 -10.32 9.89
N THR A 35 -2.25 -9.49 10.04
CA THR A 35 -2.15 -8.03 9.88
C THR A 35 -1.03 -7.42 10.72
N ALA A 36 -0.83 -7.88 11.95
CA ALA A 36 0.23 -7.35 12.80
C ALA A 36 1.64 -7.59 12.21
N ALA A 37 1.88 -8.78 11.64
CA ALA A 37 3.14 -9.10 10.99
C ALA A 37 3.35 -8.26 9.72
N TRP A 38 2.30 -8.13 8.90
CA TRP A 38 2.33 -7.27 7.72
C TRP A 38 2.57 -5.79 8.07
N MET A 39 1.90 -5.25 9.08
CA MET A 39 2.09 -3.86 9.51
C MET A 39 3.51 -3.61 10.04
N LYS A 40 4.07 -4.56 10.79
CA LYS A 40 5.45 -4.47 11.27
C LYS A 40 6.44 -4.44 10.11
N LEU A 41 6.28 -5.34 9.14
CA LEU A 41 7.13 -5.40 7.96
C LEU A 41 7.02 -4.13 7.12
N LEU A 42 5.81 -3.72 6.78
CA LEU A 42 5.56 -2.50 6.00
C LEU A 42 6.10 -1.26 6.71
N SER A 43 5.96 -1.18 8.04
CA SER A 43 6.53 -0.07 8.81
C SER A 43 8.07 -0.07 8.79
N GLY A 44 8.71 -1.25 8.73
CA GLY A 44 10.16 -1.36 8.56
C GLY A 44 10.64 -0.87 7.19
N ILE A 45 9.86 -1.10 6.13
CA ILE A 45 10.22 -0.70 4.75
C ILE A 45 9.92 0.77 4.50
N PHE A 46 8.71 1.22 4.85
CA PHE A 46 8.16 2.52 4.50
C PHE A 46 8.28 3.56 5.62
N GLY A 47 8.54 3.14 6.86
CA GLY A 47 8.40 4.00 8.04
C GLY A 47 6.95 4.04 8.55
N LYS A 48 6.60 5.08 9.30
CA LYS A 48 5.24 5.20 9.87
C LYS A 48 4.19 5.33 8.75
N ALA A 49 3.02 4.76 8.98
CA ALA A 49 1.88 4.96 8.09
C ALA A 49 1.56 6.46 8.00
N VAL A 50 1.45 6.99 6.78
CA VAL A 50 1.02 8.38 6.54
C VAL A 50 -0.47 8.53 6.83
N LYS A 51 -1.22 7.44 6.71
CA LYS A 51 -2.60 7.33 7.15
C LYS A 51 -2.80 5.98 7.86
N PRO A 52 -2.81 5.93 9.19
CA PRO A 52 -3.15 4.74 9.95
C PRO A 52 -4.62 4.35 9.79
N THR A 53 -4.92 3.10 10.12
CA THR A 53 -6.30 2.60 10.25
C THR A 53 -7.12 3.48 11.20
N TRP A 54 -8.40 3.66 10.87
CA TRP A 54 -9.39 4.51 11.55
C TRP A 54 -9.16 6.02 11.50
N GLN A 55 -8.05 6.51 10.94
CA GLN A 55 -7.90 7.93 10.64
C GLN A 55 -8.72 8.30 9.39
N LYS A 56 -9.24 9.52 9.29
CA LYS A 56 -9.89 10.00 8.06
C LYS A 56 -8.81 10.32 7.01
N PRO A 57 -8.97 9.89 5.73
CA PRO A 57 -8.04 10.28 4.68
C PRO A 57 -8.07 11.79 4.41
N THR A 58 -6.92 12.34 4.08
CA THR A 58 -6.74 13.72 3.62
C THR A 58 -7.04 13.86 2.12
N GLY A 59 -7.14 15.10 1.63
CA GLY A 59 -7.26 15.36 0.19
C GLY A 59 -6.07 14.80 -0.61
N ARG A 60 -4.86 14.89 -0.05
CA ARG A 60 -3.64 14.30 -0.64
C ARG A 60 -3.75 12.77 -0.72
N ASP A 61 -4.24 12.11 0.34
CA ASP A 61 -4.39 10.65 0.32
C ASP A 61 -5.37 10.21 -0.76
N HIS A 62 -6.47 10.94 -0.94
CA HIS A 62 -7.42 10.68 -2.02
C HIS A 62 -6.79 10.90 -3.41
N GLN A 63 -6.04 11.98 -3.62
CA GLN A 63 -5.36 12.25 -4.90
C GLN A 63 -4.28 11.19 -5.21
N LEU A 64 -3.56 10.72 -4.20
CA LEU A 64 -2.54 9.70 -4.36
C LEU A 64 -3.13 8.33 -4.74
N THR A 65 -4.28 7.99 -4.17
CA THR A 65 -4.86 6.64 -4.27
C THR A 65 -6.01 6.51 -5.29
N LYS A 66 -6.49 7.62 -5.86
CA LYS A 66 -7.67 7.67 -6.75
C LYS A 66 -7.64 6.59 -7.85
N GLU A 67 -6.53 6.46 -8.55
CA GLU A 67 -6.37 5.52 -9.68
C GLU A 67 -6.21 4.06 -9.23
N PHE A 68 -5.93 3.84 -7.95
CA PHE A 68 -5.75 2.51 -7.35
C PHE A 68 -6.97 2.05 -6.53
N GLY A 69 -8.10 2.75 -6.71
CA GLY A 69 -9.39 2.48 -6.10
C GLY A 69 -9.68 3.27 -4.81
N GLY A 70 -8.89 4.31 -4.54
CA GLY A 70 -9.09 5.25 -3.44
C GLY A 70 -8.63 4.73 -2.08
N ILE A 71 -8.93 5.46 -1.02
CA ILE A 71 -8.59 5.09 0.35
C ILE A 71 -9.75 5.46 1.28
N ARG A 72 -10.02 4.62 2.27
CA ARG A 72 -11.09 4.80 3.26
C ARG A 72 -10.58 4.79 4.70
N THR A 73 -11.46 5.13 5.64
CA THR A 73 -11.16 5.29 7.06
C THR A 73 -10.61 4.02 7.70
N GLU A 74 -11.11 2.85 7.35
CA GLU A 74 -10.68 1.56 7.89
C GLU A 74 -9.32 1.07 7.35
N GLN A 75 -8.85 1.65 6.25
CA GLN A 75 -7.68 1.19 5.50
C GLN A 75 -6.39 1.84 6.02
N THR A 76 -5.22 1.28 5.72
CA THR A 76 -3.92 1.88 6.08
C THR A 76 -3.16 2.25 4.82
N LEU A 77 -2.47 3.40 4.85
CA LEU A 77 -1.60 3.88 3.77
C LEU A 77 -0.20 4.15 4.33
N PHE A 78 0.78 3.53 3.69
CA PHE A 78 2.20 3.87 3.80
C PHE A 78 2.66 4.52 2.50
N MET A 79 3.69 5.36 2.61
CA MET A 79 4.25 6.09 1.47
C MET A 79 5.75 6.25 1.67
N LYS A 80 6.50 6.10 0.59
CA LYS A 80 7.94 6.40 0.56
C LYS A 80 8.30 7.02 -0.78
N ASP A 81 8.97 8.17 -0.72
CA ASP A 81 9.49 8.86 -1.90
C ASP A 81 10.95 8.45 -2.15
N PHE A 82 11.33 8.27 -3.41
CA PHE A 82 12.71 7.99 -3.81
C PHE A 82 12.95 8.37 -5.29
N SER A 83 14.04 9.05 -5.59
CA SER A 83 14.53 9.31 -6.97
C SER A 83 13.45 9.75 -7.98
N GLY A 84 12.54 10.64 -7.59
CA GLY A 84 11.46 11.12 -8.47
C GLY A 84 10.26 10.18 -8.62
N TYR A 85 10.15 9.17 -7.76
CA TYR A 85 9.01 8.27 -7.65
C TYR A 85 8.46 8.24 -6.22
N THR A 86 7.19 7.90 -6.11
CA THR A 86 6.51 7.60 -4.86
C THR A 86 6.00 6.16 -4.92
N VAL A 87 6.39 5.33 -3.96
CA VAL A 87 5.80 4.01 -3.76
C VAL A 87 4.83 4.05 -2.60
N LEU A 88 3.64 3.48 -2.80
CA LEU A 88 2.61 3.36 -1.76
C LEU A 88 2.51 1.92 -1.30
N ALA A 89 2.04 1.70 -0.06
CA ALA A 89 1.47 0.42 0.35
C ALA A 89 0.11 0.67 1.00
N MET A 90 -0.93 0.11 0.39
CA MET A 90 -2.32 0.29 0.76
C MET A 90 -2.88 -1.02 1.29
N VAL A 91 -3.18 -1.08 2.58
CA VAL A 91 -3.77 -2.26 3.22
C VAL A 91 -5.26 -2.07 3.42
N TRP A 92 -6.04 -2.95 2.80
CA TRP A 92 -7.49 -2.87 2.74
C TRP A 92 -8.13 -4.10 3.39
N PRO A 93 -8.51 -4.00 4.67
CA PRO A 93 -9.30 -5.02 5.32
C PRO A 93 -10.66 -5.19 4.62
N TRP A 94 -11.06 -6.43 4.39
CA TRP A 94 -12.38 -6.74 3.84
C TRP A 94 -13.44 -6.60 4.94
N LYS A 95 -14.70 -6.33 4.54
CA LYS A 95 -15.79 -6.12 5.49
C LYS A 95 -16.09 -7.34 6.37
N ASP A 96 -15.83 -8.54 5.85
CA ASP A 96 -16.00 -9.81 6.57
C ASP A 96 -14.90 -10.07 7.61
N LYS A 97 -13.86 -9.21 7.65
CA LYS A 97 -12.71 -9.29 8.57
C LYS A 97 -11.91 -10.58 8.45
N THR A 98 -12.01 -11.31 7.34
CA THR A 98 -11.26 -12.55 7.12
C THR A 98 -9.98 -12.31 6.33
N LEU A 99 -10.07 -11.45 5.31
CA LEU A 99 -9.01 -11.18 4.36
C LEU A 99 -8.68 -9.69 4.30
N SER A 100 -7.48 -9.40 3.83
CA SER A 100 -7.02 -8.05 3.50
C SER A 100 -6.36 -8.06 2.13
N THR A 101 -6.61 -7.02 1.34
CA THR A 101 -5.87 -6.76 0.10
C THR A 101 -4.71 -5.82 0.40
N LEU A 102 -3.51 -6.15 -0.06
CA LEU A 102 -2.38 -5.23 -0.13
C LEU A 102 -2.19 -4.79 -1.58
N LYS A 103 -2.10 -3.48 -1.82
CA LYS A 103 -1.72 -2.89 -3.11
C LYS A 103 -0.46 -2.05 -2.95
N ILE A 104 0.47 -2.20 -3.89
CA ILE A 104 1.75 -1.49 -3.91
C ILE A 104 1.96 -0.90 -5.31
N PRO A 105 1.39 0.29 -5.59
CA PRO A 105 1.67 1.02 -6.82
C PRO A 105 2.97 1.82 -6.71
N LEU A 106 3.67 1.94 -7.83
CA LEU A 106 4.72 2.92 -8.06
C LEU A 106 4.17 4.08 -8.91
N ILE A 107 4.44 5.31 -8.49
CA ILE A 107 3.93 6.53 -9.12
C ILE A 107 5.13 7.42 -9.46
N ARG A 108 5.17 8.02 -10.66
CA ARG A 108 6.15 9.05 -10.99
C ARG A 108 5.77 10.37 -10.31
N THR A 109 6.68 10.97 -9.57
CA THR A 109 6.38 12.15 -8.73
C THR A 109 6.14 13.41 -9.58
N ASP A 110 6.75 13.50 -10.75
CA ASP A 110 6.58 14.58 -11.74
C ASP A 110 5.23 14.53 -12.47
N GLU A 111 4.58 13.37 -12.58
CA GLU A 111 3.23 13.24 -13.15
C GLU A 111 2.14 13.86 -12.25
N LYS A 112 2.48 14.25 -11.01
CA LYS A 112 1.60 15.00 -10.10
C LYS A 112 2.04 16.44 -9.85
N ALA A 113 3.11 16.89 -10.52
CA ALA A 113 3.61 18.26 -10.45
C ALA A 113 3.04 19.14 -11.58
N ILE A 114 1.72 19.09 -11.81
CA ILE A 114 0.98 20.10 -12.57
C ILE A 114 -0.38 20.16 -11.85
N ILE A 115 -0.74 21.18 -11.07
CA ILE A 115 -0.94 22.62 -11.33
C ILE A 115 -0.90 23.34 -9.94
N PRO A 116 -0.51 24.64 -9.86
CA PRO A 116 -0.32 25.46 -8.66
C PRO A 116 -1.35 25.36 -7.52
#